data_AF-A0A818N4R0-F1
#
_entry.id   AF-A0A818N4R0-F1
#
_cell.length_a   1.000
_cell.length_b   1.000
_cell.length_c   1.000
_cell.angle_alpha   90.00
_cell.angle_beta   90.00
_cell.angle_gamma   90.00
#
_symmetry.space_group_name_H-M   'P 1'
#
loop_
_entity.id
_entity.type
_entity.pdbx_description
1 polymer ?
#
loop_
_entity_poly.entity_id
_entity_poly.type
_entity_poly.pdbx_seq_one_letter_code
_entity_poly.pdbx_strand_id
1 'polypeptide(L)'
;MVFCSDSTVICRSSIYLLKSVLKAIGKSLAECFPIQIHENATISIISITTNGKLASKVVYLVSSSANADMNILCQSIEKLVLNVMGKAENANYKSIAFPAIGCVQQQLTKYPIKVSFVIHPDRTDTYDAVQLQIYSLGQQEGIATKKPVSTTVGPAKIEVEKEILQNNHSSSENLKQILLEAEGKEVENAYDEEAKNNPPSSIISTLSGQLPGKRIFFLKWEPNTNPETLKQSIIDLIWNVIQNTTSYKFTSIAFLAIGCGEHACPVHIVVKTMVKEMK
;
A
#
# COMPACT_ATOMS: atom_id res chain seq x y z
N MET A 1 -2.86 10.29 -5.79
CA MET A 1 -2.88 8.81 -5.88
C MET A 1 -3.54 8.43 -7.18
N VAL A 2 -2.74 8.09 -8.20
CA VAL A 2 -3.26 7.58 -9.47
C VAL A 2 -3.06 6.07 -9.42
N PHE A 3 -4.17 5.33 -9.37
CA PHE A 3 -4.13 3.87 -9.43
C PHE A 3 -4.15 3.45 -10.90
N CYS A 4 -3.04 2.95 -11.42
CA CYS A 4 -3.00 2.31 -12.75
C CYS A 4 -3.21 0.79 -12.60
N SER A 5 -4.40 0.40 -12.13
CA SER A 5 -4.86 -0.99 -12.08
C SER A 5 -6.22 -1.09 -12.78
N ASP A 6 -6.57 -2.25 -13.33
CA ASP A 6 -7.90 -2.48 -13.93
C ASP A 6 -9.03 -2.24 -12.92
N SER A 7 -8.79 -2.60 -11.66
CA SER A 7 -9.72 -2.40 -10.55
C SER A 7 -9.04 -1.75 -9.34
N THR A 8 -9.76 -0.90 -8.61
CA THR A 8 -9.27 -0.26 -7.38
C THR A 8 -10.23 -0.53 -6.23
N VAL A 9 -9.72 -0.86 -5.06
CA VAL A 9 -10.53 -1.06 -3.85
C VAL A 9 -10.50 0.20 -2.99
N ILE A 10 -11.63 0.56 -2.38
CA ILE A 10 -11.73 1.72 -1.49
C ILE A 10 -12.60 1.35 -0.31
N CYS A 11 -12.09 1.57 0.90
CA CYS A 11 -12.88 1.37 2.10
C CYS A 11 -13.90 2.51 2.28
N ARG A 12 -15.17 2.16 2.48
CA ARG A 12 -16.29 3.11 2.69
C ARG A 12 -16.08 3.99 3.92
N SER A 13 -15.40 3.48 4.95
CA SER A 13 -15.07 4.25 6.14
C SER A 13 -14.01 5.33 5.89
N SER A 14 -13.26 5.24 4.79
CA SER A 14 -12.30 6.27 4.38
C SER A 14 -13.01 7.41 3.64
N ILE A 15 -13.70 8.27 4.39
CA ILE A 15 -14.52 9.37 3.85
C ILE A 15 -13.72 10.28 2.90
N TYR A 16 -12.44 10.52 3.19
CA TYR A 16 -11.58 11.38 2.37
C TYR A 16 -11.22 10.75 1.02
N LEU A 17 -10.83 9.47 1.03
CA LEU A 17 -10.50 8.74 -0.20
C LEU A 17 -11.76 8.58 -1.06
N LEU A 18 -12.87 8.22 -0.41
CA LEU A 18 -14.18 8.11 -1.05
C LEU A 18 -14.61 9.41 -1.72
N LYS A 19 -14.57 10.55 -1.00
CA LYS A 19 -14.92 11.87 -1.57
C LYS A 19 -14.02 12.23 -2.74
N SER A 20 -12.73 11.95 -2.65
CA SER A 20 -11.76 12.24 -3.72
C SER A 20 -12.06 11.43 -4.97
N VAL A 21 -12.35 10.15 -4.80
CA VAL A 21 -12.68 9.26 -5.93
C VAL A 21 -14.05 9.57 -6.53
N LEU A 22 -15.07 9.82 -5.73
CA LEU A 22 -16.38 10.26 -6.24
C LEU A 22 -16.28 11.57 -7.01
N LYS A 23 -15.46 12.52 -6.53
CA LYS A 23 -15.20 13.77 -7.25
C LYS A 23 -14.52 13.53 -8.60
N ALA A 24 -13.58 12.58 -8.67
CA ALA A 24 -12.88 12.23 -9.90
C ALA A 24 -13.78 11.47 -10.91
N ILE A 25 -14.70 10.61 -10.44
CA ILE A 25 -15.71 9.93 -11.27
C ILE A 25 -16.82 10.91 -11.71
N GLY A 26 -16.93 12.08 -11.09
CA GLY A 26 -17.86 13.14 -11.50
C GLY A 26 -19.28 13.00 -10.94
N LYS A 27 -20.06 14.08 -11.10
CA LYS A 27 -21.30 14.33 -10.35
C LYS A 27 -22.41 13.27 -10.52
N SER A 28 -22.61 12.74 -11.73
CA SER A 28 -23.73 11.82 -11.99
C SER A 28 -23.70 10.56 -11.14
N LEU A 29 -22.51 10.12 -10.72
CA LEU A 29 -22.34 8.90 -9.94
C LEU A 29 -22.30 9.18 -8.43
N ALA A 30 -21.85 10.38 -8.05
CA ALA A 30 -21.95 10.89 -6.68
C ALA A 30 -23.41 11.10 -6.24
N GLU A 31 -24.33 11.32 -7.18
CA GLU A 31 -25.77 11.48 -6.93
C GLU A 31 -26.51 10.14 -6.79
N CYS A 32 -26.10 9.10 -7.51
CA CYS A 32 -26.63 7.73 -7.32
C CYS A 32 -26.11 7.07 -6.04
N PHE A 33 -25.01 7.59 -5.49
CA PHE A 33 -24.27 6.97 -4.42
C PHE A 33 -25.01 6.89 -3.06
N PRO A 34 -25.71 7.93 -2.59
CA PRO A 34 -26.47 7.87 -1.33
C PRO A 34 -27.64 6.89 -1.43
N ILE A 35 -28.23 6.74 -2.62
CA ILE A 35 -29.39 5.88 -2.89
C ILE A 35 -28.98 4.39 -2.75
N GLN A 36 -27.90 3.99 -3.41
CA GLN A 36 -27.40 2.61 -3.32
C GLN A 36 -26.89 2.22 -1.93
N ILE A 37 -26.44 3.20 -1.12
CA ILE A 37 -26.00 2.97 0.26
C ILE A 37 -27.17 2.71 1.20
N HIS A 38 -28.27 3.47 1.05
CA HIS A 38 -29.43 3.34 1.94
C HIS A 38 -30.22 2.05 1.68
N GLU A 39 -30.32 1.62 0.43
CA GLU A 39 -31.07 0.41 0.06
C GLU A 39 -30.33 -0.90 0.38
N ASN A 40 -29.01 -0.84 0.59
CA ASN A 40 -28.16 -2.03 0.71
C ASN A 40 -27.18 -1.95 1.90
N ALA A 41 -27.70 -1.68 3.10
CA ALA A 41 -26.90 -1.66 4.33
C ALA A 41 -26.17 -2.99 4.62
N THR A 42 -26.65 -4.10 4.05
CA THR A 42 -26.08 -5.45 4.21
C THR A 42 -25.01 -5.81 3.18
N ILE A 43 -24.84 -5.04 2.09
CA ILE A 43 -23.87 -5.38 1.05
C ILE A 43 -22.46 -4.93 1.48
N SER A 44 -21.54 -5.90 1.59
CA SER A 44 -20.14 -5.68 1.95
C SER A 44 -19.30 -5.09 0.82
N ILE A 45 -19.70 -5.28 -0.45
CA ILE A 45 -18.94 -4.84 -1.63
C ILE A 45 -19.86 -4.28 -2.72
N ILE A 46 -19.70 -3.00 -3.02
CA ILE A 46 -20.37 -2.28 -4.12
C ILE A 46 -19.35 -2.07 -5.25
N SER A 47 -19.69 -2.43 -6.48
CA SER A 47 -18.83 -2.21 -7.66
C SER A 47 -19.33 -1.01 -8.46
N ILE A 48 -18.42 -0.09 -8.77
CA ILE A 48 -18.70 1.13 -9.54
C ILE A 48 -17.84 1.15 -10.81
N THR A 49 -18.47 1.13 -11.97
CA THR A 49 -17.78 1.37 -13.25
C THR A 49 -17.41 2.84 -13.38
N THR A 50 -16.17 3.13 -13.79
CA THR A 50 -15.65 4.51 -13.84
C THR A 50 -15.88 5.21 -15.18
N ASN A 51 -16.29 4.45 -16.21
CA ASN A 51 -16.52 4.91 -17.58
C ASN A 51 -15.37 5.77 -18.14
N GLY A 52 -14.12 5.38 -17.84
CA GLY A 52 -12.91 6.04 -18.34
C GLY A 52 -12.52 7.33 -17.60
N LYS A 53 -13.25 7.73 -16.56
CA LYS A 53 -12.93 8.93 -15.75
C LYS A 53 -11.82 8.70 -14.74
N LEU A 54 -11.50 7.44 -14.48
CA LEU A 54 -10.33 7.00 -13.74
C LEU A 54 -9.52 6.05 -14.61
N ALA A 55 -8.24 5.92 -14.33
CA ALA A 55 -7.39 4.91 -14.96
C ALA A 55 -7.89 3.48 -14.68
N SER A 56 -8.47 3.23 -13.50
CA SER A 56 -9.18 1.99 -13.22
C SER A 56 -10.54 1.93 -13.90
N LYS A 57 -10.89 0.76 -14.44
CA LYS A 57 -12.19 0.47 -15.07
C LYS A 57 -13.31 0.35 -14.05
N VAL A 58 -12.99 -0.18 -12.87
CA VAL A 58 -13.94 -0.36 -11.75
C VAL A 58 -13.34 0.09 -10.42
N VAL A 59 -14.19 0.56 -9.53
CA VAL A 59 -13.90 0.80 -8.11
C VAL A 59 -14.77 -0.12 -7.26
N TYR A 60 -14.14 -0.97 -6.44
CA TYR A 60 -14.82 -1.77 -5.42
C TYR A 60 -14.84 -1.01 -4.10
N LEU A 61 -16.03 -0.64 -3.68
CA LEU A 61 -16.27 -0.02 -2.39
C LEU A 61 -16.60 -1.08 -1.37
N VAL A 62 -15.77 -1.14 -0.35
CA VAL A 62 -15.87 -2.18 0.67
C VAL A 62 -16.26 -1.58 2.01
N SER A 63 -17.22 -2.19 2.68
CA SER A 63 -17.51 -1.92 4.09
C SER A 63 -16.84 -2.98 4.95
N SER A 64 -16.07 -2.52 5.94
CA SER A 64 -15.63 -3.36 7.05
C SER A 64 -16.22 -2.78 8.34
N SER A 65 -16.92 -3.62 9.10
CA SER A 65 -17.39 -3.26 10.43
C SER A 65 -16.23 -3.37 11.41
N ALA A 66 -16.07 -2.35 12.26
CA ALA A 66 -15.13 -2.47 13.37
C ALA A 66 -15.56 -3.63 14.28
N ASN A 67 -14.62 -4.49 14.64
CA ASN A 67 -14.80 -5.54 15.64
C ASN A 67 -13.70 -5.39 16.69
N ALA A 68 -14.06 -5.53 17.98
CA ALA A 68 -13.10 -5.51 19.08
C ALA A 68 -12.25 -6.79 19.11
N ASP A 69 -12.79 -7.90 18.60
CA ASP A 69 -12.07 -9.15 18.43
C ASP A 69 -11.25 -9.12 17.13
N MET A 70 -9.94 -9.20 17.27
CA MET A 70 -8.98 -9.18 16.17
C MET A 70 -9.10 -10.38 15.23
N ASN A 71 -9.41 -11.57 15.74
CA ASN A 71 -9.54 -12.76 14.90
C ASN A 71 -10.77 -12.61 13.99
N ILE A 72 -11.87 -12.12 14.55
CA ILE A 72 -13.09 -11.86 13.77
C ILE A 72 -12.85 -10.75 12.75
N LEU A 73 -12.12 -9.70 13.12
CA LEU A 73 -11.74 -8.62 12.20
C LEU A 73 -10.87 -9.14 11.04
N CYS A 74 -9.81 -9.90 11.34
CA CYS A 74 -8.92 -10.48 10.33
C CYS A 74 -9.69 -11.41 9.38
N GLN A 75 -10.52 -12.31 9.90
CA GLN A 75 -11.38 -13.17 9.08
C GLN A 75 -12.35 -12.37 8.21
N SER A 76 -12.87 -11.27 8.74
CA SER A 76 -13.78 -10.38 8.00
C SER A 76 -13.05 -9.66 6.86
N ILE A 77 -11.83 -9.19 7.09
CA ILE A 77 -10.99 -8.56 6.06
C ILE A 77 -10.55 -9.59 5.02
N GLU A 78 -10.13 -10.78 5.44
CA GLU A 78 -9.74 -11.86 4.53
C GLU A 78 -10.91 -12.24 3.61
N LYS A 79 -12.09 -12.49 4.19
CA LYS A 79 -13.31 -12.77 3.42
C LYS A 79 -13.66 -11.64 2.48
N LEU A 80 -13.49 -10.39 2.90
CA LEU A 80 -13.73 -9.22 2.06
C LEU A 80 -12.77 -9.18 0.87
N VAL A 81 -11.47 -9.38 1.10
CA VAL A 81 -10.45 -9.43 0.04
C VAL A 81 -10.75 -10.54 -0.95
N LEU A 82 -11.01 -11.77 -0.47
CA LEU A 82 -11.35 -12.91 -1.32
C LEU A 82 -12.59 -12.65 -2.18
N ASN A 83 -13.63 -12.06 -1.60
CA ASN A 83 -14.84 -11.72 -2.34
C ASN A 83 -14.59 -10.65 -3.42
N VAL A 84 -13.74 -9.65 -3.12
CA VAL A 84 -13.36 -8.64 -4.11
C VAL A 84 -12.55 -9.27 -5.25
N MET A 85 -11.59 -10.14 -4.92
CA MET A 85 -10.79 -10.86 -5.92
C MET A 85 -11.67 -11.72 -6.83
N GLY A 86 -12.59 -12.51 -6.25
CA GLY A 86 -13.55 -13.30 -7.03
C GLY A 86 -14.44 -12.44 -7.94
N LYS A 87 -14.86 -11.25 -7.48
CA LYS A 87 -15.57 -10.30 -8.35
C LYS A 87 -14.70 -9.76 -9.47
N ALA A 88 -13.42 -9.51 -9.23
CA ALA A 88 -12.50 -8.99 -10.23
C ALA A 88 -12.15 -10.05 -11.29
N GLU A 89 -11.96 -11.30 -10.85
CA GLU A 89 -11.72 -12.46 -11.70
C GLU A 89 -12.93 -12.77 -12.59
N ASN A 90 -14.14 -12.81 -12.03
CA ASN A 90 -15.38 -13.00 -12.79
C ASN A 90 -15.59 -11.91 -13.86
N ALA A 91 -15.05 -10.70 -13.63
CA ALA A 91 -15.08 -9.59 -14.57
C ALA A 91 -13.86 -9.54 -15.52
N ASN A 92 -12.97 -10.53 -15.46
CA ASN A 92 -11.73 -10.63 -16.24
C ASN A 92 -10.77 -9.43 -16.08
N TYR A 93 -10.71 -8.82 -14.89
CA TYR A 93 -9.72 -7.77 -14.59
C TYR A 93 -8.36 -8.39 -14.28
N LYS A 94 -7.29 -7.85 -14.87
CA LYS A 94 -5.92 -8.40 -14.76
C LYS A 94 -5.13 -7.85 -13.58
N SER A 95 -5.59 -6.77 -12.97
CA SER A 95 -4.91 -6.13 -11.84
C SER A 95 -5.89 -5.49 -10.88
N ILE A 96 -5.53 -5.51 -9.60
CA ILE A 96 -6.30 -4.91 -8.52
C ILE A 96 -5.38 -4.16 -7.57
N ALA A 97 -5.79 -2.94 -7.18
CA ALA A 97 -5.09 -2.15 -6.18
C ALA A 97 -5.87 -2.16 -4.87
N PHE A 98 -5.26 -2.66 -3.79
CA PHE A 98 -5.80 -2.59 -2.44
C PHE A 98 -5.17 -1.43 -1.68
N PRO A 99 -5.96 -0.55 -1.05
CA PRO A 99 -5.46 0.38 -0.06
C PRO A 99 -5.19 -0.37 1.24
N ALA A 100 -4.57 0.28 2.21
CA ALA A 100 -4.51 -0.24 3.57
C ALA A 100 -5.93 -0.28 4.18
N ILE A 101 -6.60 -1.44 4.08
CA ILE A 101 -7.94 -1.67 4.64
C ILE A 101 -7.81 -1.83 6.15
N GLY A 102 -8.56 -1.03 6.92
CA GLY A 102 -8.58 -1.09 8.40
C GLY A 102 -7.69 -0.06 9.11
N CYS A 103 -6.71 0.53 8.43
CA CYS A 103 -5.69 1.38 9.08
C CYS A 103 -6.14 2.76 9.56
N VAL A 104 -7.27 3.30 9.07
CA VAL A 104 -7.59 4.74 9.21
C VAL A 104 -8.49 5.06 10.42
N GLN A 105 -9.08 4.05 11.08
CA GLN A 105 -10.02 4.28 12.19
C GLN A 105 -9.77 3.47 13.45
N GLN A 106 -9.02 2.38 13.37
CA GLN A 106 -8.66 1.60 14.55
C GLN A 106 -7.24 2.01 14.92
N GLN A 107 -7.01 2.36 16.19
CA GLN A 107 -5.70 2.66 16.76
C GLN A 107 -4.81 1.39 16.73
N LEU A 108 -4.41 0.96 15.54
CA LEU A 108 -3.68 -0.28 15.28
C LEU A 108 -2.19 -0.19 15.69
N THR A 109 -1.78 0.89 16.35
CA THR A 109 -0.41 1.09 16.88
C THR A 109 -0.02 0.09 17.99
N LYS A 110 -0.89 -0.88 18.33
CA LYS A 110 -0.68 -1.84 19.42
C LYS A 110 -0.63 -3.32 19.02
N TYR A 111 -0.78 -3.69 17.74
CA TYR A 111 -1.05 -5.09 17.41
C TYR A 111 -0.18 -5.63 16.26
N PRO A 112 0.32 -6.89 16.37
CA PRO A 112 1.12 -7.53 15.33
C PRO A 112 0.29 -7.76 14.07
N ILE A 113 0.88 -7.43 12.92
CA ILE A 113 0.24 -7.62 11.61
C ILE A 113 0.61 -9.01 11.11
N LYS A 114 -0.39 -9.89 10.94
CA LYS A 114 -0.25 -11.15 10.21
C LYS A 114 -0.60 -10.91 8.75
N VAL A 115 0.30 -11.27 7.85
CA VAL A 115 0.08 -11.23 6.40
C VAL A 115 0.06 -12.67 5.90
N SER A 116 -1.06 -13.09 5.33
CA SER A 116 -1.19 -14.41 4.70
C SER A 116 -1.23 -14.24 3.19
N PHE A 117 -0.48 -15.08 2.47
CA PHE A 117 -0.46 -15.10 1.02
C PHE A 117 -1.09 -16.39 0.53
N VAL A 118 -1.99 -16.28 -0.45
CA VAL A 118 -2.53 -17.43 -1.18
C VAL A 118 -1.85 -17.43 -2.54
N ILE A 119 -1.03 -18.44 -2.79
CA ILE A 119 -0.30 -18.60 -4.05
C ILE A 119 -0.99 -19.72 -4.83
N HIS A 120 -1.26 -19.46 -6.11
CA HIS A 120 -1.94 -20.43 -6.97
C HIS A 120 -1.05 -21.69 -7.13
N PRO A 121 -1.61 -22.91 -7.10
CA PRO A 121 -0.82 -24.15 -7.02
C PRO A 121 0.10 -24.41 -8.23
N ASP A 122 -0.12 -23.74 -9.36
CA ASP A 122 0.76 -23.79 -10.54
C ASP A 122 1.88 -22.73 -10.53
N ARG A 123 1.92 -21.86 -9.51
CA ARG A 123 2.94 -20.81 -9.30
C ARG A 123 3.96 -21.22 -8.25
N THR A 124 4.50 -22.43 -8.38
CA THR A 124 5.52 -22.97 -7.46
C THR A 124 6.79 -22.11 -7.43
N ASP A 125 7.13 -21.46 -8.55
CA ASP A 125 8.21 -20.47 -8.65
C ASP A 125 8.01 -19.28 -7.71
N THR A 126 6.77 -18.78 -7.63
CA THR A 126 6.38 -17.66 -6.78
C THR A 126 6.34 -18.10 -5.31
N TYR A 127 5.87 -19.32 -5.04
CA TYR A 127 5.89 -19.91 -3.70
C TYR A 127 7.31 -20.08 -3.17
N ASP A 128 8.21 -20.64 -3.97
CA ASP A 128 9.60 -20.86 -3.60
C ASP A 128 10.34 -19.54 -3.37
N ALA A 129 10.10 -18.53 -4.21
CA ALA A 129 10.66 -17.19 -4.06
C ALA A 129 10.20 -16.51 -2.76
N VAL A 130 8.90 -16.56 -2.45
CA VAL A 130 8.33 -16.00 -1.22
C VAL A 130 8.86 -16.75 0.00
N GLN A 131 8.92 -18.08 -0.04
CA GLN A 131 9.44 -18.89 1.06
C GLN A 131 10.93 -18.62 1.31
N LEU A 132 11.73 -18.52 0.26
CA LEU A 132 13.16 -18.16 0.35
C LEU A 132 13.36 -16.79 0.99
N GLN A 133 12.58 -15.78 0.57
CA GLN A 133 12.64 -14.44 1.15
C GLN A 133 12.28 -14.45 2.64
N ILE A 134 11.20 -15.14 3.02
CA ILE A 134 10.80 -15.26 4.43
C ILE A 134 11.88 -15.94 5.27
N TYR A 135 12.51 -17.01 4.74
CA TYR A 135 13.54 -17.76 5.45
C TYR A 135 14.85 -16.96 5.60
N SER A 136 15.24 -16.21 4.57
CA SER A 136 16.42 -15.33 4.65
C SER A 136 16.24 -14.22 5.67
N LEU A 137 15.03 -13.65 5.78
CA LEU A 137 14.70 -12.60 6.76
C LEU A 137 14.76 -13.13 8.19
N GLY A 138 14.24 -14.34 8.43
CA GLY A 138 14.27 -14.96 9.77
C GLY A 138 15.67 -15.23 10.31
N GLN A 139 16.64 -15.54 9.44
CA GLN A 139 18.04 -15.77 9.86
C GLN A 139 18.80 -14.50 10.22
N GLN A 140 18.47 -13.36 9.59
CA GLN A 140 19.13 -12.09 9.86
C GLN A 140 18.65 -11.42 11.16
N GLU A 141 17.40 -11.67 11.56
CA GLU A 141 16.82 -11.08 12.79
C GLU A 141 16.98 -11.98 14.04
N GLY A 142 17.66 -13.13 13.95
CA GLY A 142 17.82 -14.06 15.08
C GLY A 142 16.51 -14.76 15.49
N ILE A 143 15.50 -14.77 14.61
CA ILE A 143 14.18 -15.31 14.87
C ILE A 143 14.19 -16.82 14.56
N ALA A 144 13.83 -17.64 15.55
CA ALA A 144 13.66 -19.07 15.38
C ALA A 144 12.42 -19.37 14.50
N THR A 145 12.60 -19.33 13.18
CA THR A 145 11.56 -19.76 12.23
C THR A 145 11.53 -21.28 12.19
N LYS A 146 10.48 -21.90 12.78
CA LYS A 146 10.22 -23.32 12.55
C LYS A 146 9.91 -23.52 11.06
N LYS A 147 10.62 -24.43 10.41
CA LYS A 147 10.40 -24.80 9.01
C LYS A 147 8.92 -25.19 8.82
N PRO A 148 8.19 -24.66 7.83
CA PRO A 148 6.81 -25.04 7.59
C PRO A 148 6.75 -26.54 7.31
N VAL A 149 6.00 -27.28 8.14
CA VAL A 149 5.74 -28.70 7.91
C VAL A 149 4.62 -28.77 6.87
N SER A 150 4.97 -29.07 5.62
CA SER A 150 3.97 -29.49 4.64
C SER A 150 3.72 -31.00 4.77
N THR A 151 2.47 -31.41 4.65
CA THR A 151 2.08 -32.55 3.80
C THR A 151 0.56 -32.68 3.74
N THR A 152 -0.07 -32.09 2.73
CA THR A 152 -1.26 -32.64 2.04
C THR A 152 -1.52 -31.89 0.74
N VAL A 153 -1.92 -32.63 -0.31
CA VAL A 153 -2.23 -32.14 -1.65
C VAL A 153 -3.45 -31.21 -1.60
N GLY A 154 -3.22 -29.91 -1.77
CA GLY A 154 -4.20 -28.80 -1.74
C GLY A 154 -3.48 -27.45 -1.87
N PRO A 155 -4.19 -26.31 -2.06
CA PRO A 155 -3.56 -24.99 -2.22
C PRO A 155 -2.62 -24.70 -1.05
N ALA A 156 -1.35 -24.40 -1.37
CA ALA A 156 -0.32 -24.17 -0.38
C ALA A 156 -0.58 -22.83 0.33
N LYS A 157 -0.83 -22.90 1.65
CA LYS A 157 -1.03 -21.73 2.51
C LYS A 157 0.27 -21.44 3.25
N ILE A 158 0.82 -20.24 3.08
CA ILE A 158 1.95 -19.74 3.88
C ILE A 158 1.37 -18.80 4.94
N GLU A 159 1.54 -19.16 6.21
CA GLU A 159 1.22 -18.30 7.35
C GLU A 159 2.52 -17.77 7.96
N VAL A 160 2.69 -16.45 7.96
CA VAL A 160 3.83 -15.78 8.61
C VAL A 160 3.32 -15.01 9.83
N GLU A 161 3.78 -15.42 11.00
CA GLU A 161 3.56 -14.73 12.26
C GLU A 161 4.79 -13.87 12.56
N LYS A 162 4.70 -12.55 12.32
CA LYS A 162 5.71 -11.60 12.80
C LYS A 162 5.31 -11.14 14.19
N GLU A 163 5.90 -11.74 15.22
CA GLU A 163 5.99 -11.12 16.52
C GLU A 163 6.91 -9.91 16.35
N ILE A 164 6.36 -8.69 16.45
CA ILE A 164 7.19 -7.48 16.44
C ILE A 164 7.94 -7.48 17.77
N LEU A 165 9.07 -8.18 17.82
CA LEU A 165 10.10 -7.89 18.81
C LEU A 165 10.37 -6.39 18.69
N GLN A 166 10.31 -5.69 19.82
CA GLN A 166 10.62 -4.28 19.94
C GLN A 166 12.06 -4.02 19.47
N ASN A 167 12.24 -3.92 18.15
CA ASN A 167 13.39 -3.28 17.56
C ASN A 167 13.00 -1.82 17.40
N ASN A 168 13.77 -0.93 18.02
CA ASN A 168 13.58 0.53 18.07
C ASN A 168 13.68 1.22 16.69
N HIS A 169 13.50 0.50 15.59
CA HIS A 169 13.53 1.04 14.24
C HIS A 169 12.16 1.55 13.85
N SER A 170 12.17 2.71 13.22
CA SER A 170 10.96 3.41 12.92
C SER A 170 10.21 2.84 11.72
N SER A 171 8.92 3.16 11.60
CA SER A 171 8.07 2.66 10.50
C SER A 171 8.57 3.03 9.10
N SER A 172 9.35 4.12 8.98
CA SER A 172 9.96 4.56 7.72
C SER A 172 11.19 3.71 7.36
N GLU A 173 12.05 3.42 8.35
CA GLU A 173 13.20 2.52 8.18
C GLU A 173 12.76 1.07 7.90
N ASN A 174 11.72 0.58 8.57
CA ASN A 174 11.17 -0.76 8.29
C ASN A 174 10.67 -0.89 6.85
N LEU A 175 10.00 0.15 6.31
CA LEU A 175 9.52 0.14 4.94
C LEU A 175 10.67 0.22 3.92
N LYS A 176 11.68 1.05 4.21
CA LYS A 176 12.90 1.12 3.42
C LYS A 176 13.59 -0.25 3.36
N GLN A 177 13.77 -0.89 4.51
CA GLN A 177 14.40 -2.21 4.60
C GLN A 177 13.61 -3.26 3.80
N ILE A 178 12.29 -3.34 3.97
CA ILE A 178 11.43 -4.26 3.20
C ILE A 178 11.57 -4.01 1.68
N LEU A 179 11.65 -2.75 1.25
CA LEU A 179 11.84 -2.43 -0.17
C LEU A 179 13.22 -2.85 -0.65
N LEU A 180 14.29 -2.53 0.08
CA LEU A 180 15.65 -2.92 -0.32
C LEU A 180 15.84 -4.44 -0.36
N GLU A 181 15.23 -5.17 0.58
CA GLU A 181 15.25 -6.63 0.63
C GLU A 181 14.46 -7.27 -0.52
N ALA A 182 13.28 -6.73 -0.84
CA ALA A 182 12.45 -7.23 -1.94
C ALA A 182 13.08 -7.00 -3.32
N GLU A 183 13.93 -5.98 -3.45
CA GLU A 183 14.58 -5.60 -4.71
C GLU A 183 15.87 -6.36 -5.01
N GLY A 184 16.48 -6.92 -3.95
CA GLY A 184 17.76 -7.62 -4.01
C GLY A 184 18.96 -6.73 -3.70
N LYS A 185 20.06 -7.38 -3.31
CA LYS A 185 21.31 -6.76 -2.83
C LYS A 185 21.89 -5.68 -3.75
N GLU A 186 21.64 -5.75 -5.05
CA GLU A 186 22.14 -4.75 -5.99
C GLU A 186 21.54 -3.36 -5.73
N VAL A 187 20.25 -3.30 -5.38
CA VAL A 187 19.55 -2.03 -5.08
C VAL A 187 19.95 -1.49 -3.71
N GLU A 188 20.13 -2.38 -2.72
CA GLU A 188 20.67 -2.02 -1.40
C GLU A 188 22.07 -1.41 -1.51
N ASN A 189 22.99 -2.06 -2.23
CA ASN A 189 24.33 -1.54 -2.45
C ASN A 189 24.32 -0.19 -3.17
N ALA A 190 23.47 -0.03 -4.20
CA ALA A 190 23.31 1.23 -4.92
C ALA A 190 22.74 2.34 -4.02
N TYR A 191 21.81 2.00 -3.13
CA TYR A 191 21.29 2.93 -2.13
C TYR A 191 22.39 3.40 -1.18
N ASP A 192 23.16 2.47 -0.61
CA ASP A 192 24.22 2.78 0.36
C ASP A 192 25.34 3.59 -0.28
N GLU A 193 25.74 3.24 -1.50
CA GLU A 193 26.74 3.99 -2.27
C GLU A 193 26.27 5.43 -2.53
N GLU A 194 25.03 5.60 -3.01
CA GLU A 194 24.45 6.92 -3.28
C GLU A 194 24.25 7.72 -1.99
N ALA A 195 23.83 7.09 -0.89
CA ALA A 195 23.67 7.72 0.42
C ALA A 195 25.03 8.23 0.96
N LYS A 196 26.10 7.46 0.73
CA LYS A 196 27.47 7.78 1.16
C LYS A 196 28.12 8.85 0.28
N ASN A 197 27.88 8.81 -1.03
CA ASN A 197 28.46 9.75 -1.98
C ASN A 197 27.71 11.09 -1.98
N ASN A 198 26.41 11.09 -1.70
CA ASN A 198 25.55 12.27 -1.69
C ASN A 198 24.82 12.47 -0.33
N PRO A 199 25.56 12.60 0.79
CA PRO A 199 24.96 12.75 2.12
C PRO A 199 23.97 13.92 2.27
N PRO A 200 24.19 15.12 1.68
CA PRO A 200 23.23 16.23 1.80
C PRO A 200 22.03 16.11 0.86
N SER A 201 21.98 15.11 -0.05
CA SER A 201 20.85 14.99 -0.97
C SER A 201 19.58 14.63 -0.22
N SER A 202 18.51 15.40 -0.45
CA SER A 202 17.16 15.13 0.04
C SER A 202 16.48 13.96 -0.68
N ILE A 203 17.03 13.51 -1.81
CA ILE A 203 16.52 12.40 -2.61
C ILE A 203 17.67 11.47 -2.98
N ILE A 204 17.50 10.18 -2.72
CA ILE A 204 18.37 9.11 -3.21
C ILE A 204 17.57 8.36 -4.28
N SER A 205 18.12 8.26 -5.49
CA SER A 205 17.49 7.61 -6.64
C SER A 205 18.21 6.32 -6.95
N THR A 206 17.49 5.21 -6.95
CA THR A 206 18.03 3.89 -7.29
C THR A 206 17.21 3.23 -8.39
N LEU A 207 17.75 2.19 -9.02
CA LEU A 207 16.95 1.31 -9.88
C LEU A 207 15.99 0.49 -9.00
N SER A 208 14.85 0.10 -9.56
CA SER A 208 13.81 -0.64 -8.84
C SER A 208 13.93 -2.15 -9.03
N GLY A 209 15.15 -2.69 -9.06
CA GLY A 209 15.46 -4.12 -9.09
C GLY A 209 14.41 -5.05 -9.72
N GLN A 210 13.72 -5.79 -8.87
CA GLN A 210 12.66 -6.75 -9.20
C GLN A 210 11.25 -6.15 -9.13
N LEU A 211 11.04 -4.96 -8.56
CA LEU A 211 9.72 -4.35 -8.50
C LEU A 211 9.25 -3.88 -9.89
N PRO A 212 7.92 -3.89 -10.13
CA PRO A 212 7.31 -3.32 -11.33
C PRO A 212 7.44 -1.79 -11.29
N GLY A 213 8.62 -1.30 -11.63
CA GLY A 213 9.00 0.11 -11.67
C GLY A 213 10.24 0.29 -12.54
N LYS A 214 10.70 1.53 -12.69
CA LYS A 214 12.02 1.81 -13.28
C LYS A 214 13.03 2.26 -12.23
N ARG A 215 12.55 2.98 -11.21
CA ARG A 215 13.36 3.59 -10.16
C ARG A 215 12.57 3.73 -8.87
N ILE A 216 13.28 3.71 -7.75
CA ILE A 216 12.77 4.10 -6.43
C ILE A 216 13.45 5.40 -6.02
N PHE A 217 12.64 6.33 -5.51
CA PHE A 217 13.12 7.57 -4.90
C PHE A 217 12.94 7.50 -3.40
N PHE A 218 14.04 7.39 -2.66
CA PHE A 218 14.08 7.48 -1.22
C PHE A 218 14.23 8.94 -0.81
N LEU A 219 13.39 9.39 0.10
CA LEU A 219 13.28 10.80 0.46
C LEU A 219 13.78 10.98 1.89
N LYS A 220 14.84 11.77 2.05
CA LYS A 220 15.27 12.24 3.37
C LYS A 220 14.39 13.43 3.71
N TRP A 221 13.49 13.25 4.66
CA TRP A 221 12.52 14.28 5.03
C TRP A 221 12.23 14.27 6.51
N GLU A 222 12.36 15.42 7.13
CA GLU A 222 11.99 15.65 8.52
C GLU A 222 10.83 16.67 8.54
N PRO A 223 9.61 16.24 8.90
CA PRO A 223 8.47 17.12 8.95
C PRO A 223 8.60 18.13 10.09
N ASN A 224 8.22 19.38 9.80
CA ASN A 224 8.07 20.40 10.82
C ASN A 224 6.73 20.22 11.57
N THR A 225 6.69 20.58 12.84
CA THR A 225 5.46 20.54 13.66
C THR A 225 4.51 21.69 13.34
N ASN A 226 4.98 22.79 12.76
CA ASN A 226 4.15 23.90 12.30
C ASN A 226 3.37 23.51 11.03
N PRO A 227 2.02 23.64 11.00
CA PRO A 227 1.21 23.22 9.86
C PRO A 227 1.53 23.89 8.52
N GLU A 228 1.92 25.17 8.50
CA GLU A 228 2.24 25.87 7.25
C GLU A 228 3.61 25.46 6.73
N THR A 229 4.61 25.36 7.62
CA THR A 229 5.94 24.84 7.26
C THR A 229 5.88 23.37 6.84
N LEU A 230 5.01 22.56 7.47
CA LEU A 230 4.75 21.18 7.08
C LEU A 230 4.17 21.10 5.66
N LYS A 231 3.16 21.93 5.34
CA LYS A 231 2.62 21.98 3.98
C LYS A 231 3.71 22.34 2.98
N GLN A 232 4.51 23.37 3.28
CA GLN A 232 5.57 23.80 2.39
C GLN A 232 6.61 22.70 2.18
N SER A 233 7.05 22.01 3.24
CA SER A 233 8.01 20.92 3.11
C SER A 233 7.48 19.74 2.30
N ILE A 234 6.18 19.45 2.37
CA ILE A 234 5.52 18.45 1.51
C ILE A 234 5.50 18.92 0.05
N ILE A 235 5.21 20.20 -0.21
CA ILE A 235 5.24 20.78 -1.57
C ILE A 235 6.64 20.65 -2.16
N ASP A 236 7.67 21.07 -1.41
CA ASP A 236 9.05 21.04 -1.86
C ASP A 236 9.51 19.60 -2.16
N LEU A 237 9.13 18.66 -1.30
CA LEU A 237 9.41 17.23 -1.49
C LEU A 237 8.74 16.69 -2.76
N ILE A 238 7.45 16.97 -2.98
CA ILE A 238 6.73 16.53 -4.17
C ILE A 238 7.38 17.14 -5.42
N TRP A 239 7.69 18.43 -5.39
CA TRP A 239 8.27 19.12 -6.53
C TRP A 239 9.64 18.55 -6.90
N ASN A 240 10.50 18.31 -5.91
CA ASN A 240 11.80 17.67 -6.12
C ASN A 240 11.66 16.30 -6.78
N VAL A 241 10.69 15.50 -6.33
CA VAL A 241 10.40 14.20 -6.94
C VAL A 241 9.89 14.36 -8.39
N ILE A 242 8.96 15.28 -8.63
CA ILE A 242 8.42 15.55 -9.98
C ILE A 242 9.54 15.98 -10.94
N GLN A 243 10.41 16.90 -10.52
CA GLN A 243 11.53 17.36 -11.34
C GLN A 243 12.47 16.20 -11.70
N ASN A 244 12.78 15.33 -10.73
CA ASN A 244 13.56 14.12 -10.99
C ASN A 244 12.85 13.17 -11.98
N THR A 245 11.57 12.86 -11.76
CA THR A 245 10.85 11.99 -12.71
C THR A 245 10.75 12.59 -14.11
N THR A 246 10.65 13.91 -14.21
CA THR A 246 10.62 14.64 -15.49
C THR A 246 11.97 14.56 -16.19
N SER A 247 13.09 14.73 -15.48
CA SER A 247 14.44 14.62 -16.06
C SER A 247 14.71 13.21 -16.59
N TYR A 248 14.18 12.18 -15.93
CA TYR A 248 14.21 10.79 -16.40
C TYR A 248 13.15 10.44 -17.46
N LYS A 249 12.31 11.40 -17.87
CA LYS A 249 11.21 11.21 -18.83
C LYS A 249 10.23 10.11 -18.42
N PHE A 250 9.98 9.96 -17.12
CA PHE A 250 8.95 9.06 -16.63
C PHE A 250 7.56 9.65 -16.82
N THR A 251 6.61 8.80 -17.19
CA THR A 251 5.21 9.20 -17.46
C THR A 251 4.26 8.89 -16.30
N SER A 252 4.75 8.22 -15.26
CA SER A 252 3.97 7.85 -14.09
C SER A 252 4.84 7.80 -12.83
N ILE A 253 4.22 8.08 -11.69
CA ILE A 253 4.82 7.96 -10.38
C ILE A 253 3.76 7.55 -9.34
N ALA A 254 4.15 6.69 -8.41
CA ALA A 254 3.36 6.34 -7.24
C ALA A 254 3.93 7.02 -6.00
N PHE A 255 3.06 7.69 -5.23
CA PHE A 255 3.43 8.24 -3.92
C PHE A 255 2.72 7.44 -2.83
N LEU A 256 3.48 7.06 -1.80
CA LEU A 256 2.94 6.54 -0.55
C LEU A 256 2.42 7.70 0.31
N ALA A 257 1.72 7.37 1.40
CA ALA A 257 1.24 8.36 2.37
C ALA A 257 2.41 8.90 3.22
N ILE A 258 3.19 9.83 2.65
CA ILE A 258 4.40 10.41 3.25
C ILE A 258 4.08 11.04 4.62
N GLY A 259 4.82 10.65 5.66
CA GLY A 259 4.69 11.23 7.00
C GLY A 259 3.50 10.80 7.84
N CYS A 260 2.53 10.09 7.26
CA CYS A 260 1.35 9.63 7.99
C CYS A 260 1.63 8.46 8.95
N GLY A 261 2.81 7.85 8.87
CA GLY A 261 3.27 6.80 9.78
C GLY A 261 3.98 7.40 11.00
N GLU A 262 5.28 7.13 11.11
CA GLU A 262 6.12 7.54 12.25
C GLU A 262 5.98 9.02 12.63
N HIS A 263 5.97 9.92 11.64
CA HIS A 263 5.93 11.35 11.91
C HIS A 263 4.56 11.87 12.35
N ALA A 264 3.53 11.01 12.38
CA ALA A 264 2.17 11.34 12.78
C ALA A 264 1.59 12.60 12.10
N CYS A 265 2.04 12.88 10.86
CA CYS A 265 1.58 14.05 10.12
C CYS A 265 0.06 13.94 9.92
N PRO A 266 -0.71 15.04 10.09
CA PRO A 266 -2.15 15.00 9.91
C PRO A 266 -2.50 14.57 8.48
N VAL A 267 -3.09 13.38 8.34
CA VAL A 267 -3.39 12.74 7.04
C VAL A 267 -4.15 13.69 6.10
N HIS A 268 -5.09 14.47 6.64
CA HIS A 268 -5.88 15.41 5.86
C HIS A 268 -5.03 16.55 5.26
N ILE A 269 -3.97 17.00 5.95
CA ILE A 269 -3.03 18.01 5.43
C ILE A 269 -2.19 17.38 4.33
N VAL A 270 -1.57 16.23 4.61
CA VAL A 270 -0.71 15.51 3.64
C VAL A 270 -1.46 15.23 2.35
N VAL A 271 -2.62 14.59 2.43
CA VAL A 271 -3.42 14.21 1.26
C VAL A 271 -3.90 15.44 0.48
N LYS A 272 -4.39 16.48 1.18
CA LYS A 272 -4.87 17.70 0.51
C LYS A 272 -3.76 18.42 -0.23
N THR A 273 -2.58 18.52 0.37
CA THR A 273 -1.40 19.13 -0.24
C THR A 273 -0.94 18.29 -1.44
N MET A 274 -0.77 16.98 -1.29
CA MET A 274 -0.37 16.10 -2.39
C MET A 274 -1.32 16.17 -3.60
N VAL A 275 -2.64 16.13 -3.35
CA VAL A 275 -3.64 16.19 -4.42
C VAL A 275 -3.68 17.58 -5.08
N LYS A 276 -3.32 18.64 -4.37
CA LYS A 276 -3.26 19.99 -4.94
C LYS A 276 -2.07 20.13 -5.90
N GLU A 277 -0.89 19.66 -5.51
CA GLU A 277 0.34 19.84 -6.28
C GLU A 277 0.50 18.84 -7.44
N MET A 278 -0.26 17.74 -7.45
CA MET A 278 -0.25 16.74 -8.54
C MET A 278 -1.31 16.98 -9.63
N LYS A 279 -1.94 18.16 -9.66
CA LYS A 279 -2.90 18.56 -10.70
C LYS A 279 -2.23 19.40 -11.75
#